data_AF-A0A9X7T7K8-F1
#
_entry.id   AF-A0A9X7T7K8-F1
#
_cell.length_a   1.000
_cell.length_b   1.000
_cell.length_c   1.000
_cell.angle_alpha   90.00
_cell.angle_beta   90.00
_cell.angle_gamma   90.00
#
_symmetry.space_group_name_H-M   'P 1'
#
loop_
_entity.id
_entity.type
_entity.pdbx_description
1 polymer ?
#
loop_
_entity_poly.entity_id
_entity_poly.type
_entity_poly.pdbx_seq_one_letter_code
_entity_poly.pdbx_strand_id
1 'polypeptide(L)'
;MATGAALYLVFVIFRKLDSSPYALVKLGIIGSAVGLVLDAFALWNRDVFFAKLSNEQLLAFTIWMAFAYGLYLALPLFMAKGDKS
;
A
#
# COMPACT_ATOMS: atom_id res chain seq x y z
N MET A 1 -10.95 -17.80 0.08
CA MET A 1 -10.51 -18.34 -1.23
C MET A 1 -10.28 -17.25 -2.27
N ALA A 2 -11.17 -16.26 -2.41
CA ALA A 2 -11.00 -15.14 -3.35
C ALA A 2 -9.71 -14.31 -3.11
N THR A 3 -9.37 -14.01 -1.86
CA THR A 3 -8.18 -13.21 -1.50
C THR A 3 -6.88 -13.89 -1.89
N GLY A 4 -6.78 -15.22 -1.71
CA GLY A 4 -5.58 -15.98 -2.08
C GLY A 4 -5.36 -16.02 -3.59
N ALA A 5 -6.43 -16.15 -4.38
CA ALA A 5 -6.37 -16.11 -5.83
C ALA A 5 -5.98 -14.72 -6.34
N ALA A 6 -6.53 -13.65 -5.74
CA ALA A 6 -6.17 -12.28 -6.09
C ALA A 6 -4.69 -11.98 -5.79
N LEU A 7 -4.20 -12.40 -4.62
CA LEU A 7 -2.78 -12.24 -4.26
C LEU A 7 -1.86 -13.03 -5.20
N TYR A 8 -2.23 -14.25 -5.57
CA TYR A 8 -1.47 -15.05 -6.53
C TYR A 8 -1.45 -14.39 -7.92
N LEU A 9 -2.57 -13.84 -8.37
CA LEU A 9 -2.67 -13.15 -9.66
C LEU A 9 -1.80 -11.89 -9.68
N VAL A 10 -1.84 -11.08 -8.61
CA VAL A 10 -0.96 -9.92 -8.44
C VAL A 10 0.51 -10.36 -8.47
N PHE A 11 0.85 -11.44 -7.76
CA PHE A 11 2.22 -11.98 -7.73
C PHE A 11 2.71 -12.42 -9.12
N VAL A 12 1.86 -13.11 -9.89
CA VAL A 12 2.19 -13.57 -11.25
C VAL A 12 2.35 -12.40 -12.22
N ILE A 13 1.44 -11.43 -12.19
CA ILE A 13 1.54 -10.21 -13.01
C ILE A 13 2.84 -9.48 -12.67
N PHE A 14 3.20 -9.42 -11.39
CA PHE A 14 4.41 -8.76 -10.95
C PHE A 14 5.69 -9.42 -11.41
N ARG A 15 5.77 -10.74 -11.29
CA ARG A 15 6.93 -11.51 -11.76
C ARG A 15 7.14 -11.39 -13.27
N LYS A 16 6.06 -11.09 -14.01
CA LYS A 16 6.08 -10.92 -15.47
C LYS A 16 6.43 -9.49 -15.90
N LEU A 17 6.13 -8.50 -15.07
CA LEU A 17 6.31 -7.08 -15.40
C LEU A 17 7.75 -6.62 -15.20
N ASP A 18 8.45 -7.12 -14.19
CA ASP A 18 9.83 -6.69 -13.92
C ASP A 18 10.61 -7.82 -13.21
N SER A 19 11.64 -8.36 -13.90
CA SER A 19 12.54 -9.40 -13.37
C SER A 19 13.75 -8.80 -12.63
N SER A 20 13.79 -7.47 -12.48
CA SER A 20 14.85 -6.73 -11.82
C SER A 20 14.77 -6.89 -10.28
N PRO A 21 15.91 -6.92 -9.57
CA PRO A 21 15.95 -6.90 -8.10
C PRO A 21 15.19 -5.71 -7.46
N TYR A 22 14.90 -4.65 -8.22
CA TYR A 22 14.12 -3.49 -7.74
C TYR A 22 12.63 -3.50 -8.13
N ALA A 23 12.16 -4.55 -8.81
CA ALA A 23 10.77 -4.71 -9.23
C ALA A 23 9.79 -4.62 -8.05
N LEU A 24 10.11 -5.30 -6.96
CA LEU A 24 9.28 -5.36 -5.75
C LEU A 24 9.27 -4.01 -5.01
N VAL A 25 10.38 -3.27 -5.06
CA VAL A 25 10.48 -1.91 -4.51
C VAL A 25 9.61 -0.94 -5.33
N LYS A 26 9.70 -0.98 -6.66
CA LYS A 26 8.87 -0.16 -7.54
C LYS A 26 7.39 -0.48 -7.40
N LEU A 27 7.03 -1.76 -7.26
CA LEU A 27 5.68 -2.20 -6.87
C LEU A 27 5.25 -1.48 -5.62
N GLY A 28 6.05 -1.60 -4.56
CA GLY A 28 5.66 -1.11 -3.25
C GLY A 28 5.44 0.39 -3.27
N ILE A 29 6.30 1.14 -3.96
CA ILE A 29 6.16 2.59 -4.11
C ILE A 29 4.91 2.94 -4.92
N ILE A 30 4.73 2.35 -6.11
CA ILE A 30 3.58 2.67 -7.00
C ILE A 30 2.27 2.24 -6.34
N GLY A 31 2.22 1.03 -5.78
CA GLY A 31 1.07 0.51 -5.05
C GLY A 31 0.73 1.35 -3.82
N SER A 32 1.74 1.81 -3.06
CA SER A 32 1.53 2.74 -1.94
C SER A 32 0.98 4.08 -2.42
N ALA A 33 1.52 4.63 -3.51
CA ALA A 33 1.05 5.91 -4.06
C ALA A 33 -0.40 5.82 -4.55
N VAL A 34 -0.76 4.75 -5.28
CA VAL A 34 -2.14 4.51 -5.72
C VAL A 34 -3.08 4.31 -4.54
N GLY A 35 -2.66 3.50 -3.55
CA GLY A 35 -3.41 3.28 -2.31
C GLY A 35 -3.68 4.58 -1.56
N LEU A 36 -2.65 5.39 -1.32
CA LEU A 36 -2.77 6.71 -0.68
C LEU A 36 -3.73 7.66 -1.40
N VAL A 37 -3.73 7.66 -2.74
CA VAL A 37 -4.65 8.50 -3.52
C VAL A 37 -6.10 8.02 -3.35
N LEU A 38 -6.34 6.71 -3.41
CA LEU A 38 -7.66 6.13 -3.20
C LEU A 38 -8.16 6.37 -1.77
N ASP A 39 -7.28 6.24 -0.79
CA ASP A 39 -7.57 6.46 0.62
C ASP A 39 -7.86 7.94 0.92
N ALA A 40 -7.08 8.86 0.35
CA ALA A 40 -7.35 10.29 0.41
C ALA A 40 -8.69 10.63 -0.24
N PHE A 41 -9.02 10.01 -1.37
CA PHE A 41 -10.32 10.18 -2.03
C PHE A 41 -11.48 9.63 -1.17
N ALA A 42 -11.29 8.47 -0.53
CA ALA A 42 -12.28 7.88 0.37
C ALA A 42 -12.50 8.76 1.62
N LEU A 43 -11.43 9.32 2.18
CA LEU A 43 -11.49 10.27 3.29
C LEU A 43 -12.12 11.61 2.90
N TRP A 44 -11.84 12.10 1.68
CA TRP A 44 -12.48 13.31 1.15
C TRP A 44 -13.99 13.12 1.00
N ASN A 45 -14.42 11.93 0.59
CA ASN A 45 -15.82 11.54 0.45
C ASN A 45 -16.29 10.70 1.64
N ARG A 46 -15.83 11.02 2.86
CA ARG A 46 -16.12 10.23 4.07
C ARG A 46 -17.60 10.00 4.32
N ASP A 47 -18.46 10.95 3.94
CA ASP A 47 -19.91 10.84 4.15
C ASP A 47 -20.54 9.75 3.25
N VAL A 48 -19.85 9.34 2.18
CA VAL A 48 -20.27 8.27 1.26
C VAL A 48 -19.60 6.95 1.62
N PHE A 49 -18.27 6.94 1.78
CA PHE A 49 -17.51 5.70 2.00
C PHE A 49 -17.46 5.25 3.47
N PHE A 50 -17.57 6.19 4.41
CA PHE A 50 -17.44 5.96 5.85
C PHE A 50 -18.64 6.51 6.64
N ALA A 51 -19.82 6.57 6.00
CA ALA A 51 -21.06 7.14 6.54
C ALA A 51 -21.49 6.60 7.93
N LYS A 52 -21.03 5.40 8.30
CA LYS A 52 -21.38 4.71 9.54
C LYS A 52 -20.29 4.78 10.63
N LEU A 53 -19.12 5.34 10.31
CA LEU A 53 -17.99 5.41 11.25
C LEU A 53 -18.04 6.71 12.04
N SER A 54 -17.77 6.64 13.33
CA SER A 54 -17.58 7.84 14.15
C SER A 54 -16.28 8.55 13.76
N ASN A 55 -16.16 9.84 14.10
CA ASN A 55 -14.94 10.62 13.85
C ASN A 55 -13.71 9.98 14.52
N GLU A 56 -13.88 9.36 15.69
CA GLU A 56 -12.79 8.70 16.41
C GLU A 56 -12.31 7.44 15.67
N GLN A 57 -13.23 6.65 15.12
CA GLN A 57 -12.88 5.47 14.31
C GLN A 57 -12.21 5.88 13.00
N LEU A 58 -12.66 6.96 12.36
CA LEU A 58 -12.05 7.48 11.15
C LEU A 58 -10.63 8.01 11.40
N LEU A 59 -10.41 8.66 12.55
CA LEU A 59 -9.10 9.11 12.99
C LEU A 59 -8.17 7.92 13.25
N ALA A 60 -8.64 6.89 13.97
CA ALA A 60 -7.87 5.66 14.20
C ALA A 60 -7.49 4.95 12.89
N PHE A 61 -8.41 4.88 11.93
CA PHE A 61 -8.15 4.35 10.59
C PHE A 61 -7.07 5.14 9.86
N THR A 62 -7.17 6.48 9.89
CA THR A 62 -6.18 7.37 9.23
C THR A 62 -4.80 7.23 9.85
N ILE A 63 -4.71 7.14 11.18
CA ILE A 63 -3.44 6.91 11.90
C ILE A 63 -2.84 5.57 11.49
N TRP A 64 -3.63 4.50 11.50
CA TRP A 64 -3.17 3.16 11.09
C TRP A 64 -2.63 3.16 9.65
N MET A 65 -3.35 3.79 8.72
CA MET A 65 -2.87 3.91 7.33
C MET A 65 -1.56 4.68 7.22
N ALA A 66 -1.41 5.79 7.93
CA ALA A 66 -0.17 6.58 7.92
C ALA A 66 1.03 5.73 8.37
N PHE A 67 0.87 4.93 9.42
CA PHE A 67 1.90 4.00 9.86
C PHE A 67 2.16 2.87 8.85
N ALA A 68 1.11 2.28 8.26
CA ALA A 68 1.24 1.21 7.28
C ALA A 68 2.00 1.67 6.02
N TYR A 69 1.61 2.80 5.44
CA TYR A 69 2.28 3.35 4.26
C TYR A 69 3.67 3.90 4.57
N GLY A 70 3.86 4.50 5.75
CA GLY A 70 5.18 4.92 6.22
C GLY A 70 6.15 3.74 6.29
N LEU A 71 5.70 2.60 6.83
CA LEU A 71 6.49 1.37 6.87
C LEU A 71 6.76 0.81 5.46
N TYR A 72 5.75 0.81 4.59
CA TYR A 72 5.86 0.31 3.22
C TYR A 72 6.85 1.11 2.37
N LEU A 73 6.86 2.44 2.53
CA LEU A 73 7.82 3.33 1.89
C LEU A 73 9.22 3.27 2.52
N ALA A 74 9.32 2.89 3.80
CA ALA A 74 10.60 2.72 4.48
C ALA A 74 11.30 1.41 4.11
N LEU A 75 10.57 0.34 3.77
CA LEU A 75 11.15 -0.96 3.36
C LEU A 75 12.22 -0.84 2.25
N PRO A 76 11.98 -0.11 1.14
CA PRO A 76 13.01 0.19 0.14
C PRO A 76 14.28 0.85 0.68
N LEU A 77 14.15 1.77 1.64
CA LEU A 77 15.27 2.51 2.22
C LEU A 77 16.19 1.59 3.03
N PHE A 78 15.62 0.59 3.70
CA PHE A 78 16.39 -0.40 4.45
C PHE A 78 17.01 -1.46 3.53
N MET A 79 16.31 -1.90 2.47
CA MET A 79 16.86 -2.87 1.51
C MET A 79 17.99 -2.29 0.66
N ALA A 80 17.85 -1.04 0.17
CA ALA A 80 18.91 -0.38 -0.61
C ALA A 80 20.20 -0.13 0.20
N LYS A 81 20.12 -0.13 1.53
CA LYS A 81 21.28 0.04 2.42
C LYS A 81 22.08 -1.25 2.61
N GLY A 82 21.47 -2.43 2.37
CA GLY A 82 22.14 -3.74 2.52
C GLY A 82 23.01 -4.16 1.33
N ASP A 83 22.86 -3.54 0.16
CA ASP A 83 23.53 -3.90 -1.09
C ASP A 83 24.92 -3.24 -1.26
N LYS A 84 25.41 -2.52 -0.25
CA LYS A 84 26.73 -1.85 -0.28
C LYS A 84 27.83 -2.56 0.53
N SER A 85 27.71 -3.87 0.78
CA SER A 85 28.74 -4.65 1.47
C SER A 85 29.57 -5.50 0.53
#